data_AF-A0A6J4PDX4-F1
#
_entry.id   AF-A0A6J4PDX4-F1
#
_cell.length_a   1.000
_cell.length_b   1.000
_cell.length_c   1.000
_cell.angle_alpha   90.00
_cell.angle_beta   90.00
_cell.angle_gamma   90.00
#
_symmetry.space_group_name_H-M   'P 1'
#
loop_
_entity.id
_entity.type
_entity.pdbx_description
1 polymer ?
#
loop_
_entity_poly.entity_id
_entity_poly.type
_entity_poly.pdbx_seq_one_letter_code
_entity_poly.pdbx_strand_id
1 'polypeptide(L)'
;MRVLFAFGVGAIAKVFGKPGVFYQLAGEQARLIDDVTGTIPPYDQFIVLGPQDPQQVVDQIKRETGLAAAIVDVNDLRAVKVLAASPELTTSFLQQALIKNPAGNASEQTPVVLIRPVKTTKSTT
;
A
#
# COMPACT_ATOMS: atom_id res chain seq x y z
N MET A 1 -0.71 -14.96 23.40
CA MET A 1 -1.66 -16.07 23.08
C MET A 1 -2.27 -15.98 21.68
N ARG A 2 -2.79 -14.83 21.25
CA ARG A 2 -3.44 -14.66 19.92
C ARG A 2 -2.54 -15.02 18.74
N VAL A 3 -1.26 -14.60 18.78
CA VAL A 3 -0.27 -14.87 17.73
C VAL A 3 0.13 -16.34 17.64
N LEU A 4 0.37 -17.00 18.79
CA LEU A 4 0.66 -18.44 18.85
C LEU A 4 -0.50 -19.29 18.33
N PHE A 5 -1.74 -18.91 18.66
CA PHE A 5 -2.93 -19.55 18.14
C PHE A 5 -3.08 -19.34 16.62
N ALA A 6 -2.92 -18.10 16.15
CA ALA A 6 -2.93 -17.79 14.72
C ALA A 6 -1.85 -18.58 13.98
N PHE A 7 -0.66 -18.73 14.57
CA PHE A 7 0.46 -19.51 14.01
C PHE A 7 0.09 -20.98 13.86
N GLY A 8 -0.45 -21.61 14.92
CA GLY A 8 -0.88 -23.01 14.87
C GLY A 8 -1.97 -23.26 13.83
N VAL A 9 -3.03 -22.43 13.82
CA VAL A 9 -4.13 -22.57 12.86
C VAL A 9 -3.68 -22.26 11.44
N GLY A 10 -2.84 -21.24 11.26
CA GLY A 10 -2.27 -20.88 9.97
C GLY A 10 -1.37 -21.95 9.38
N ALA A 11 -0.56 -22.62 10.21
CA ALA A 11 0.29 -23.74 9.78
C ALA A 11 -0.56 -24.93 9.31
N ILE A 12 -1.60 -25.29 10.07
CA ILE A 12 -2.54 -26.35 9.69
C ILE A 12 -3.25 -25.99 8.38
N ALA A 13 -3.80 -24.79 8.26
CA ALA A 13 -4.49 -24.34 7.06
C ALA A 13 -3.59 -24.34 5.81
N LYS A 14 -2.29 -24.03 5.98
CA LYS A 14 -1.29 -24.09 4.90
C LYS A 14 -1.09 -25.52 4.40
N VAL A 15 -1.08 -26.52 5.29
CA VAL A 15 -1.03 -27.94 4.90
C VAL A 15 -2.26 -28.35 4.09
N PHE A 16 -3.43 -27.78 4.38
CA PHE A 16 -4.68 -27.99 3.63
C PHE A 16 -4.84 -27.06 2.41
N GLY A 17 -3.76 -26.42 1.93
CA GLY A 17 -3.77 -25.62 0.71
C GLY A 17 -4.47 -24.26 0.83
N LYS A 18 -4.70 -23.75 2.05
CA LYS A 18 -5.24 -22.40 2.31
C LYS A 18 -4.16 -21.49 2.89
N PRO A 19 -3.27 -20.93 2.05
CA PRO A 19 -2.27 -19.98 2.51
C PRO A 19 -2.93 -18.69 3.02
N GLY A 20 -2.33 -18.07 4.04
CA GLY A 20 -2.73 -16.74 4.51
C GLY A 20 -3.71 -16.69 5.71
N VAL A 21 -4.19 -17.83 6.20
CA VAL A 21 -5.07 -17.90 7.39
C VAL A 21 -4.39 -17.36 8.66
N PHE A 22 -3.06 -17.48 8.75
CA PHE A 22 -2.26 -16.83 9.79
C PHE A 22 -2.53 -15.32 9.86
N TYR A 23 -2.41 -14.63 8.72
CA TYR A 23 -2.58 -13.17 8.63
C TYR A 23 -4.01 -12.72 8.90
N GLN A 24 -5.00 -13.57 8.60
CA GLN A 24 -6.41 -13.30 8.90
C GLN A 24 -6.69 -13.35 10.41
N LEU A 25 -6.01 -14.24 11.14
CA LEU A 25 -6.24 -14.47 12.57
C LEU A 25 -5.34 -13.64 13.48
N ALA A 26 -4.14 -13.27 13.02
CA ALA A 26 -3.15 -12.54 13.82
C ALA A 26 -3.49 -11.05 14.02
N GLY A 27 -4.47 -10.51 13.28
CA GLY A 27 -4.96 -9.13 13.42
C GLY A 27 -4.22 -8.12 12.54
N GLU A 28 -4.78 -6.90 12.42
CA GLU A 28 -4.29 -5.83 11.53
C GLU A 28 -2.80 -5.49 11.72
N GLN A 29 -2.30 -5.49 12.97
CA GLN A 29 -0.89 -5.17 13.22
C GLN A 29 0.08 -6.26 12.74
N ALA A 30 -0.28 -7.54 12.79
CA ALA A 30 0.57 -8.60 12.25
C ALA A 30 0.60 -8.59 10.70
N ARG A 31 -0.43 -8.02 10.06
CA ARG A 31 -0.47 -7.76 8.61
C ARG A 31 0.40 -6.57 8.18
N LEU A 32 0.81 -5.73 9.13
CA LEU A 32 1.65 -4.55 8.92
C LEU A 32 3.12 -4.79 9.26
N ILE A 33 3.46 -5.95 9.84
CA ILE A 33 4.85 -6.39 9.94
C ILE A 33 5.22 -6.86 8.54
N ASP A 34 5.59 -5.91 7.69
CA ASP A 34 6.25 -6.18 6.43
C ASP A 34 7.68 -6.62 6.70
N ASP A 35 8.24 -7.37 5.77
CA ASP A 35 9.60 -7.92 5.83
C ASP A 35 10.62 -6.84 6.24
N VAL A 36 11.75 -7.28 6.81
CA VAL A 36 12.89 -6.39 7.08
C VAL A 36 13.26 -5.74 5.75
N THR A 37 12.89 -4.47 5.56
CA THR A 37 12.78 -3.89 4.21
C THR A 37 14.10 -3.87 3.45
N GLY A 38 15.23 -4.10 4.14
CA GLY A 38 16.56 -4.12 3.52
C GLY A 38 16.86 -2.80 2.81
N THR A 39 16.22 -1.72 3.26
CA THR A 39 16.31 -0.39 2.66
C THR A 39 17.56 0.33 3.18
N ILE A 40 17.51 1.65 3.37
CA ILE A 40 18.67 2.49 3.58
C ILE A 40 19.16 2.37 5.04
N PRO A 41 20.41 1.98 5.31
CA PRO A 41 20.98 2.02 6.65
C PRO A 41 20.94 3.45 7.23
N PRO A 42 20.59 3.66 8.51
CA PRO A 42 20.35 2.66 9.57
C PRO A 42 18.88 2.23 9.73
N TYR A 43 17.99 2.66 8.82
CA TYR A 43 16.55 2.45 8.94
C TYR A 43 16.09 1.05 8.49
N ASP A 44 17.00 0.29 7.88
CA ASP A 44 16.85 -1.11 7.51
C ASP A 44 16.61 -2.04 8.72
N GLN A 45 16.95 -1.59 9.93
CA GLN A 45 16.73 -2.32 11.18
C GLN A 45 15.45 -1.91 11.94
N PHE A 46 14.69 -0.95 11.43
CA PHE A 46 13.51 -0.41 12.10
C PHE A 46 12.21 -0.74 11.35
N ILE A 47 11.17 -1.08 12.10
CA ILE A 47 9.81 -1.20 11.55
C ILE A 47 9.24 0.21 11.40
N VAL A 48 8.94 0.61 10.17
CA VAL A 48 8.23 1.86 9.89
C VAL A 48 6.74 1.64 10.09
N LEU A 49 6.17 2.33 11.07
CA LEU A 49 4.73 2.29 11.31
C LEU A 49 4.00 3.02 10.19
N GLY A 50 2.81 2.52 9.84
CA GLY A 50 1.90 3.26 8.97
C GLY A 50 1.54 4.63 9.56
N PRO A 51 1.15 5.59 8.70
CA PRO A 51 0.77 6.93 9.14
C PRO A 51 -0.43 6.89 10.09
N GLN A 52 -0.41 7.71 11.14
CA GLN A 52 -1.49 7.78 12.13
C GLN A 52 -2.78 8.37 11.54
N ASP A 53 -2.68 9.50 10.83
CA ASP A 53 -3.83 10.21 10.25
C ASP A 53 -3.62 10.49 8.75
N PRO A 54 -3.58 9.46 7.88
CA PRO A 54 -3.26 9.62 6.47
C PRO A 54 -4.29 10.51 5.73
N GLN A 55 -5.56 10.50 6.15
CA GLN A 55 -6.58 11.34 5.55
C GLN A 55 -6.35 12.82 5.84
N GLN A 56 -5.91 13.18 7.05
CA GLN A 56 -5.62 14.56 7.41
C GLN A 56 -4.52 15.15 6.51
N VAL A 57 -3.48 14.34 6.23
CA VAL A 57 -2.38 14.72 5.33
C VAL A 57 -2.87 14.91 3.91
N VAL A 58 -3.66 13.98 3.38
CA VAL A 58 -4.28 14.11 2.04
C VAL A 58 -5.13 15.37 1.93
N ASP A 59 -5.96 15.64 2.93
CA ASP A 59 -6.81 16.83 2.95
C ASP A 59 -5.96 18.10 3.03
N GLN A 60 -4.85 18.09 3.77
CA GLN A 60 -3.91 19.21 3.83
C GLN A 60 -3.26 19.47 2.47
N ILE A 61 -2.75 18.43 1.80
CA ILE A 61 -2.17 18.56 0.46
C ILE A 61 -3.19 19.18 -0.50
N LYS A 62 -4.45 18.73 -0.45
CA LYS A 62 -5.52 19.29 -1.28
C LYS A 62 -5.78 20.77 -0.97
N ARG A 63 -5.84 21.14 0.30
CA ARG A 63 -6.06 22.54 0.73
C ARG A 63 -4.92 23.46 0.29
N GLU A 64 -3.68 23.02 0.40
CA GLU A 64 -2.50 23.87 0.13
C GLU A 64 -2.14 23.95 -1.35
N THR A 65 -2.37 22.87 -2.11
CA THR A 65 -1.92 22.78 -3.51
C THR A 65 -3.07 22.83 -4.53
N GLY A 66 -4.30 22.57 -4.10
CA GLY A 66 -5.45 22.35 -4.98
C GLY A 66 -5.46 21.01 -5.71
N LEU A 67 -4.39 20.20 -5.60
CA LEU A 67 -4.27 18.91 -6.26
C LEU A 67 -4.93 17.79 -5.46
N ALA A 68 -5.58 16.86 -6.15
CA ALA A 68 -6.03 15.61 -5.54
C ALA A 68 -4.80 14.77 -5.14
N ALA A 69 -4.85 14.14 -3.98
CA ALA A 69 -3.74 13.36 -3.44
C ALA A 69 -4.23 12.01 -2.90
N ALA A 70 -3.33 11.03 -2.87
CA ALA A 70 -3.57 9.75 -2.23
C ALA A 70 -2.28 9.26 -1.56
N ILE A 71 -2.43 8.62 -0.41
CA ILE A 71 -1.36 7.87 0.25
C ILE A 71 -1.64 6.40 -0.01
N VAL A 72 -0.66 5.73 -0.61
CA VAL A 72 -0.78 4.36 -1.11
C VAL A 72 0.43 3.56 -0.64
N ASP A 73 0.18 2.30 -0.36
CA ASP A 73 1.18 1.27 -0.11
C ASP A 73 1.15 0.32 -1.32
N VAL A 74 2.24 0.33 -2.09
CA VAL A 74 2.38 -0.37 -3.37
C VAL A 74 3.60 -1.26 -3.30
N ASN A 75 3.46 -2.51 -3.75
CA ASN A 75 4.57 -3.45 -3.83
C ASN A 75 4.62 -4.18 -5.19
N ASP A 76 5.72 -4.87 -5.44
CA ASP A 76 5.99 -5.55 -6.72
C ASP A 76 5.12 -6.79 -6.95
N LEU A 77 4.38 -7.24 -5.94
CA LEU A 77 3.38 -8.30 -6.04
C LEU A 77 2.05 -7.80 -6.64
N ARG A 78 2.05 -6.58 -7.23
CA ARG A 78 0.88 -5.95 -7.86
C ARG A 78 -0.25 -5.65 -6.88
N ALA A 79 0.06 -5.54 -5.59
CA ALA A 79 -0.89 -5.09 -4.59
C ALA A 79 -0.78 -3.58 -4.42
N VAL A 80 -1.90 -2.89 -4.55
CA VAL A 80 -2.04 -1.45 -4.27
C VAL A 80 -3.06 -1.30 -3.16
N LYS A 81 -2.59 -0.92 -1.97
CA LYS A 81 -3.42 -0.62 -0.81
C LYS A 81 -3.53 0.90 -0.66
N VAL A 82 -4.73 1.44 -0.81
CA VAL A 82 -4.99 2.86 -0.59
C VAL A 82 -5.21 3.09 0.90
N LEU A 83 -4.37 3.91 1.52
CA LEU A 83 -4.47 4.27 2.94
C LEU A 83 -5.35 5.50 3.16
N ALA A 84 -5.27 6.47 2.25
CA ALA A 84 -6.14 7.64 2.19
C ALA A 84 -6.17 8.20 0.76
N ALA A 85 -7.25 8.88 0.38
CA ALA A 85 -7.38 9.50 -0.93
C ALA A 85 -8.35 10.68 -0.87
N SER A 86 -8.13 11.67 -1.75
CA SER A 86 -9.11 12.73 -1.96
C SER A 86 -10.40 12.15 -2.55
N PRO A 87 -11.59 12.72 -2.22
CA PRO A 87 -12.88 12.15 -2.63
C PRO A 87 -13.07 11.96 -4.14
N GLU A 88 -12.40 12.77 -4.96
CA GLU A 88 -12.43 12.67 -6.42
C GLU A 88 -11.62 11.50 -7.01
N LEU A 89 -10.79 10.82 -6.20
CA LEU A 89 -9.96 9.71 -6.65
C LEU A 89 -10.64 8.38 -6.37
N THR A 90 -10.85 7.58 -7.42
CA THR A 90 -11.37 6.22 -7.26
C THR A 90 -10.24 5.24 -6.99
N THR A 91 -10.52 4.22 -6.16
CA THR A 91 -9.58 3.12 -5.91
C THR A 91 -9.19 2.41 -7.21
N SER A 92 -10.12 2.24 -8.14
CA SER A 92 -9.85 1.61 -9.44
C SER A 92 -8.88 2.41 -10.30
N PHE A 93 -8.99 3.74 -10.30
CA PHE A 93 -8.05 4.62 -10.99
C PHE A 93 -6.64 4.49 -10.40
N LEU A 94 -6.52 4.57 -9.07
CA LEU A 94 -5.23 4.42 -8.38
C LEU A 94 -4.61 3.04 -8.61
N GLN A 95 -5.39 1.98 -8.54
CA GLN A 95 -4.94 0.62 -8.85
C GLN A 95 -4.43 0.53 -10.28
N GLN A 96 -5.19 1.01 -11.27
CA GLN A 96 -4.76 0.95 -12.68
C GLN A 96 -3.46 1.73 -12.91
N ALA A 97 -3.31 2.90 -12.29
CA ALA A 97 -2.13 3.72 -12.45
C ALA A 97 -0.87 3.11 -11.78
N LEU A 98 -1.04 2.41 -10.65
CA LEU A 98 0.08 2.04 -9.77
C LEU A 98 0.35 0.53 -9.68
N ILE A 99 -0.50 -0.33 -10.26
CA ILE A 99 -0.37 -1.81 -10.15
C ILE A 99 0.98 -2.36 -10.60
N LYS A 100 1.69 -1.66 -11.49
CA LYS A 100 3.02 -2.06 -11.98
C LYS A 100 4.16 -1.53 -11.11
N ASN A 101 3.85 -0.84 -10.02
CA ASN A 101 4.81 -0.10 -9.20
C ASN A 101 5.78 0.77 -10.04
N PRO A 102 5.26 1.73 -10.83
CA PRO A 102 6.07 2.43 -11.83
C PRO A 102 7.19 3.29 -11.23
N ALA A 103 7.11 3.65 -9.95
CA ALA A 103 8.13 4.42 -9.26
C ALA A 103 9.26 3.56 -8.69
N GLY A 104 9.03 2.25 -8.50
CA GLY A 104 9.92 1.38 -7.75
C GLY A 104 9.93 1.70 -6.24
N ASN A 105 10.44 0.75 -5.45
CA ASN A 105 10.53 0.86 -3.99
C ASN A 105 11.97 0.79 -3.45
N ALA A 106 12.97 0.72 -4.33
CA ALA A 106 14.34 0.41 -3.96
C ALA A 106 15.21 1.68 -4.01
N SER A 107 16.29 1.67 -4.80
CA SER A 107 17.27 2.76 -4.85
C SER A 107 16.78 3.98 -5.62
N GLU A 108 15.59 3.94 -6.20
CA GLU A 108 15.01 5.03 -6.96
C GLU A 108 14.71 6.26 -6.10
N GLN A 109 14.42 6.07 -4.79
CA GLN A 109 14.16 7.15 -3.83
C GLN A 109 13.06 8.13 -4.30
N THR A 110 11.98 7.59 -4.85
CA THR A 110 10.86 8.30 -5.50
C THR A 110 9.56 8.19 -4.68
N PRO A 111 9.50 8.71 -3.43
CA PRO A 111 8.32 8.55 -2.57
C PRO A 111 7.10 9.36 -3.03
N VAL A 112 7.25 10.23 -4.04
CA VAL A 112 6.18 11.09 -4.58
C VAL A 112 6.07 10.89 -6.08
N VAL A 113 4.85 10.64 -6.55
CA VAL A 113 4.54 10.40 -7.96
C VAL A 113 3.44 11.34 -8.43
N LEU A 114 3.58 11.91 -9.63
CA LEU A 114 2.54 12.69 -10.28
C LEU A 114 1.81 11.83 -11.31
N ILE A 115 0.51 11.63 -11.12
CA ILE A 115 -0.34 10.88 -12.05
C ILE A 115 -1.10 11.89 -12.91
N ARG A 116 -0.85 11.87 -14.22
CA ARG A 116 -1.60 12.68 -15.21
C ARG A 116 -2.64 11.80 -15.89
N PRO A 117 -3.95 12.09 -15.77
CA PRO A 117 -4.97 11.43 -16.56
C PRO A 117 -4.74 11.70 -18.05
N VAL A 118 -4.66 10.65 -18.86
CA VAL A 118 -4.63 10.80 -20.31
C VAL A 118 -6.08 10.91 -20.80
N LYS A 119 -6.43 12.01 -21.47
CA LYS A 119 -7.74 12.11 -22.13
C LYS A 119 -7.74 11.10 -23.27
N THR A 120 -8.57 10.06 -23.17
CA THR A 120 -8.85 9.19 -24.32
C THR A 120 -9.63 10.02 -25.33
N THR A 121 -8.95 10.57 -26.34
CA THR A 121 -9.63 11.11 -27.51
C THR A 121 -10.37 9.95 -28.16
N LYS A 122 -11.70 9.92 -28.02
CA LYS A 122 -12.53 9.05 -28.84
C LYS A 122 -12.23 9.44 -30.28
N SER A 123 -11.65 8.53 -31.05
CA SER A 123 -11.50 8.69 -32.48
C SER A 123 -12.91 8.71 -33.05
N THR A 124 -13.42 9.91 -33.35
CA THR A 124 -14.65 10.08 -34.12
C THR A 124 -14.43 9.37 -35.45
N THR A 125 -15.10 8.24 -35.62
CA THR A 125 -15.23 7.56 -36.92
C THR A 125 -16.53 8.04 -37.54
#